data_AF-A0A968M9K9-F1
#
_entry.id   AF-A0A968M9K9-F1
#
_cell.length_a   1.000
_cell.length_b   1.000
_cell.length_c   1.000
_cell.angle_alpha   90.00
_cell.angle_beta   90.00
_cell.angle_gamma   90.00
#
_symmetry.space_group_name_H-M   'P 1'
#
loop_
_entity.id
_entity.type
_entity.pdbx_description
1 polymer ?
#
loop_
_entity_poly.entity_id
_entity_poly.type
_entity_poly.pdbx_seq_one_letter_code
_entity_poly.pdbx_strand_id
1 'polypeptide(L)'
;MQKQGTLLEWLALAVIVLLIIGGMGFVALRMVIAPRMATPPAPAPAAVAQAEPTATALADAIATDTPPTPTTVPTPQPTPLPVYEPRFAVASCPFEPESDATIECGYLVVPEDRTNADSPEIELAVAIIRSPDPAKAPDPILYLEGGPGGTALYTIDRWVQMGLASNRDVIVMDQRGTGFSRPTLDCPKYPTGHTAIYVAPNGSCATRCSSAAIAWAAKM
;
A
#
# COMPACT_ATOMS: atom_id res chain seq x y z
N MET A 1 8.95 66.37 28.12
CA MET A 1 9.24 65.14 28.91
C MET A 1 9.75 64.09 27.96
N GLN A 2 11.08 63.97 27.79
CA GLN A 2 11.68 62.97 26.89
C GLN A 2 12.04 61.72 27.68
N LYS A 3 11.42 60.59 27.27
CA LYS A 3 11.62 59.26 27.86
C LYS A 3 13.01 58.76 27.50
N GLN A 4 13.84 58.54 28.50
CA GLN A 4 15.11 57.82 28.39
C GLN A 4 14.80 56.34 28.12
N GLY A 5 14.64 55.99 26.84
CA GLY A 5 14.74 54.60 26.37
C GLY A 5 16.18 54.16 26.57
N THR A 6 16.36 53.11 27.37
CA THR A 6 17.62 52.79 28.02
C THR A 6 18.63 52.27 27.02
N LEU A 7 19.89 52.70 27.15
CA LEU A 7 21.05 52.28 26.34
C LEU A 7 21.16 50.74 26.22
N LEU A 8 20.61 50.02 27.19
CA LEU A 8 20.57 48.56 27.24
C LEU A 8 19.67 47.94 26.15
N GLU A 9 18.55 48.58 25.80
CA GLU A 9 17.65 48.11 24.72
C GLU A 9 18.30 48.25 23.35
N TRP A 10 19.04 49.34 23.14
CA TRP A 10 19.79 49.58 21.90
C TRP A 10 20.97 48.62 21.75
N LEU A 11 21.67 48.31 22.84
CA LEU A 11 22.75 47.31 22.82
C LEU A 11 22.22 45.90 22.58
N ALA A 12 21.06 45.54 23.14
CA ALA A 12 20.42 44.24 22.90
C ALA A 12 20.02 44.07 21.42
N LEU A 13 19.44 45.09 20.80
CA LEU A 13 19.10 45.07 19.37
C LEU A 13 20.36 44.99 18.49
N ALA A 14 21.44 45.71 18.83
CA ALA A 14 22.69 45.67 18.07
C ALA A 14 23.35 44.28 18.09
N VAL A 15 23.34 43.59 19.23
CA VAL A 15 23.88 42.22 19.35
C VAL A 15 23.04 41.22 18.55
N ILE A 16 21.71 41.32 18.58
CA ILE A 16 20.83 40.43 17.80
C ILE A 16 21.05 40.62 16.30
N VAL A 17 21.17 41.86 15.83
CA VAL A 17 21.47 42.15 14.42
C VAL A 17 22.85 41.63 14.01
N LEU A 18 23.86 41.77 14.87
CA LEU A 18 25.20 41.20 14.64
C LEU A 18 25.21 39.67 14.60
N LEU A 19 24.38 39.00 15.42
CA LEU A 19 24.23 37.54 15.40
C LEU A 19 23.53 37.03 14.12
N ILE A 20 22.51 37.76 13.64
CA ILE A 20 21.80 37.42 12.38
C ILE A 20 22.72 37.61 11.17
N ILE A 21 23.45 38.73 11.10
CA ILE A 21 24.38 39.02 10.01
C ILE A 21 25.61 38.10 10.06
N GLY A 22 26.10 37.77 11.26
CA GLY A 22 27.22 36.84 11.44
C GLY A 22 26.88 35.36 11.17
N GLY A 23 25.64 34.93 11.43
CA GLY A 23 25.21 33.55 11.24
C GLY A 23 25.04 33.12 9.77
N MET A 24 24.61 34.05 8.90
CA MET A 24 24.44 33.76 7.46
C MET A 24 25.76 33.73 6.68
N GLY A 25 26.85 34.27 7.23
CA GLY A 25 28.16 34.30 6.57
C GLY A 25 28.96 32.98 6.61
N PHE A 26 28.66 32.07 7.55
CA PHE A 26 29.49 30.87 7.77
C PHE A 26 28.96 29.59 7.08
N VAL A 27 27.70 29.57 6.64
CA VAL A 27 27.13 28.41 5.92
C VAL A 27 27.41 28.47 4.41
N ALA A 28 27.68 29.67 3.86
CA ALA A 28 27.83 29.87 2.42
C ALA A 28 29.27 29.68 1.87
N LEU A 29 30.31 29.50 2.71
CA LEU A 29 31.71 29.47 2.25
C LEU A 29 32.39 28.09 2.26
N ARG A 30 31.65 27.00 2.51
CA ARG A 30 32.16 25.61 2.39
C ARG A 30 31.55 24.84 1.21
N MET A 31 30.92 25.53 0.25
CA MET A 31 30.17 24.89 -0.84
C MET A 31 30.70 25.16 -2.26
N VAL A 32 31.94 25.62 -2.40
CA VAL A 32 32.58 25.76 -3.72
C VAL A 32 33.99 25.20 -3.62
N ILE A 33 34.37 24.35 -4.58
CA ILE A 33 35.66 23.67 -4.74
C ILE A 33 35.83 22.36 -3.93
N ALA A 34 34.93 21.40 -4.15
CA ALA A 34 35.36 20.00 -4.22
C ALA A 34 35.35 19.61 -5.71
N PRO A 35 36.46 19.12 -6.29
CA PRO A 35 36.41 18.58 -7.64
C PRO A 35 35.44 17.39 -7.62
N ARG A 36 34.43 17.41 -8.50
CA ARG A 36 33.67 16.21 -8.83
C ARG A 36 34.68 15.19 -9.33
N MET A 37 35.11 14.27 -8.45
CA MET A 37 35.67 13.02 -8.91
C MET A 37 34.53 12.34 -9.66
N ALA A 38 34.65 12.33 -10.99
CA ALA A 38 33.80 11.49 -11.82
C ALA A 38 33.97 10.07 -11.28
N THR A 39 32.92 9.55 -10.64
CA THR A 39 32.84 8.13 -10.36
C THR A 39 33.03 7.41 -11.70
N PRO A 40 34.01 6.50 -11.83
CA PRO A 40 34.12 5.71 -13.03
C PRO A 40 32.77 5.02 -13.28
N PRO A 41 32.32 4.91 -14.54
CA PRO A 41 31.10 4.19 -14.84
C PRO A 41 31.21 2.80 -14.21
N ALA A 42 30.17 2.39 -13.47
CA ALA A 42 30.07 1.03 -12.98
C ALA A 42 30.40 0.09 -14.16
N PRO A 43 31.27 -0.93 -13.96
CA PRO A 43 31.53 -1.89 -15.03
C PRO A 43 30.19 -2.42 -15.49
N ALA A 44 29.94 -2.35 -16.80
CA ALA A 44 28.79 -3.01 -17.40
C ALA A 44 28.74 -4.43 -16.82
N PRO A 45 27.55 -4.94 -16.42
CA PRO A 45 27.45 -6.31 -15.96
C PRO A 45 28.13 -7.17 -17.03
N ALA A 46 29.20 -7.85 -16.66
CA ALA A 46 29.82 -8.82 -17.53
C ALA A 46 28.68 -9.70 -18.00
N ALA A 47 28.43 -9.71 -19.31
CA ALA A 47 27.45 -10.58 -19.91
C ALA A 47 27.82 -11.98 -19.42
N VAL A 48 27.05 -12.48 -18.46
CA VAL A 48 27.09 -13.89 -18.11
C VAL A 48 26.60 -14.55 -19.37
N ALA A 49 27.55 -15.07 -20.15
CA ALA A 49 27.25 -15.96 -21.24
C ALA A 49 26.31 -17.01 -20.66
N GLN A 50 25.04 -16.93 -21.04
CA GLN A 50 24.12 -18.03 -20.85
C GLN A 50 24.73 -19.14 -21.68
N ALA A 51 25.36 -20.11 -21.00
CA ALA A 51 25.63 -21.38 -21.61
C ALA A 51 24.26 -21.93 -22.01
N GLU A 52 24.00 -21.98 -23.30
CA GLU A 52 22.92 -22.77 -23.86
C GLU A 52 23.07 -24.18 -23.27
N PRO A 53 22.04 -24.76 -22.63
CA PRO A 53 22.09 -26.17 -22.30
C PRO A 53 22.20 -26.93 -23.63
N THR A 54 23.39 -27.44 -23.91
CA THR A 54 23.62 -28.42 -24.96
C THR A 54 22.66 -29.57 -24.70
N ALA A 55 21.58 -29.63 -25.48
CA ALA A 55 20.63 -30.72 -25.50
C ALA A 55 21.32 -31.95 -26.11
N THR A 56 22.18 -32.59 -25.32
CA THR A 56 22.65 -33.94 -25.62
C THR A 56 21.60 -34.92 -25.10
N ALA A 57 20.80 -35.39 -26.06
CA ALA A 57 20.03 -36.63 -26.08
C ALA A 57 19.95 -37.46 -24.78
N LEU A 58 18.78 -37.44 -24.15
CA LEU A 58 18.20 -38.59 -23.47
C LEU A 58 16.87 -38.89 -24.20
N ALA A 59 16.98 -39.58 -25.34
CA ALA A 59 15.85 -39.91 -26.21
C ALA A 59 15.19 -41.26 -25.87
N ASP A 60 15.67 -42.00 -24.88
CA ASP A 60 15.20 -43.36 -24.63
C ASP A 60 14.49 -43.48 -23.27
N ALA A 61 13.21 -43.09 -23.26
CA ALA A 61 12.11 -43.70 -22.48
C ALA A 61 10.92 -42.72 -22.33
N ILE A 62 10.43 -42.15 -23.44
CA ILE A 62 9.05 -41.68 -23.46
C ILE A 62 8.21 -42.93 -23.74
N ALA A 63 7.78 -43.59 -22.66
CA ALA A 63 6.65 -44.50 -22.75
C ALA A 63 5.51 -43.74 -23.44
N THR A 64 4.88 -44.38 -24.41
CA THR A 64 3.72 -43.87 -25.13
C THR A 64 2.54 -43.82 -24.17
N ASP A 65 2.54 -42.84 -23.26
CA ASP A 65 1.41 -42.55 -22.40
C ASP A 65 0.35 -41.91 -23.30
N THR A 66 -0.58 -42.75 -23.74
CA THR A 66 -1.72 -42.28 -24.52
C THR A 66 -2.49 -41.32 -23.61
N PRO A 67 -2.66 -40.04 -23.99
CA PRO A 67 -3.41 -39.10 -23.17
C PRO A 67 -4.75 -39.74 -22.80
N PRO A 68 -5.11 -39.86 -21.51
CA PRO A 68 -6.40 -40.41 -21.14
C PRO A 68 -7.47 -39.59 -21.86
N THR A 69 -8.44 -40.28 -22.45
CA THR A 69 -9.59 -39.65 -23.10
C THR A 69 -10.14 -38.58 -22.17
N PRO A 70 -10.34 -37.33 -22.63
CA PRO A 70 -10.86 -36.26 -21.79
C PRO A 70 -12.22 -36.69 -21.28
N THR A 71 -12.27 -37.16 -20.04
CA THR A 71 -13.52 -37.33 -19.31
C THR A 71 -14.10 -35.93 -19.19
N THR A 72 -15.21 -35.68 -19.88
CA THR A 72 -16.01 -34.47 -19.71
C THR A 72 -16.47 -34.42 -18.26
N VAL A 73 -15.71 -33.75 -17.40
CA VAL A 73 -16.19 -33.38 -16.07
C VAL A 73 -17.37 -32.45 -16.33
N PRO A 74 -18.60 -32.83 -15.95
CA PRO A 74 -19.73 -31.96 -16.15
C PRO A 74 -19.44 -30.64 -15.45
N THR A 75 -19.41 -29.54 -16.22
CA THR A 75 -19.27 -28.20 -15.66
C THR A 75 -20.45 -27.98 -14.72
N PRO A 76 -20.24 -27.78 -13.41
CA PRO A 76 -21.34 -27.53 -12.51
C PRO A 76 -22.06 -26.26 -12.98
N GLN A 77 -23.37 -26.38 -13.19
CA GLN A 77 -24.19 -25.24 -13.56
C GLN A 77 -24.21 -24.27 -12.36
N PRO A 78 -23.91 -22.97 -12.56
CA PRO A 78 -23.79 -22.05 -11.44
C PRO A 78 -25.11 -21.95 -10.69
N THR A 79 -25.07 -22.27 -9.40
CA THR A 79 -26.20 -21.99 -8.50
C THR A 79 -26.48 -20.48 -8.53
N PRO A 80 -27.74 -20.06 -8.73
CA PRO A 80 -28.09 -18.65 -8.66
C PRO A 80 -27.66 -18.08 -7.30
N LEU A 81 -26.77 -17.09 -7.32
CA LEU A 81 -26.33 -16.43 -6.09
C LEU A 81 -27.48 -15.61 -5.51
N PRO A 82 -27.60 -15.54 -4.17
CA PRO A 82 -28.53 -14.60 -3.55
C PRO A 82 -28.15 -13.17 -3.96
N VAL A 83 -29.17 -12.37 -4.27
CA VAL A 83 -28.98 -10.96 -4.62
C VAL A 83 -28.82 -10.17 -3.32
N TYR A 84 -27.75 -9.39 -3.23
CA TYR A 84 -27.53 -8.42 -2.15
C TYR A 84 -27.12 -7.08 -2.76
N GLU A 85 -27.41 -5.99 -2.04
CA GLU A 85 -27.04 -4.64 -2.46
C GLU A 85 -25.78 -4.21 -1.70
N PRO A 86 -24.63 -4.02 -2.36
CA PRO A 86 -23.45 -3.44 -1.73
C PRO A 86 -23.73 -1.99 -1.32
N ARG A 87 -23.36 -1.61 -0.09
CA ARG A 87 -23.54 -0.23 0.39
C ARG A 87 -22.20 0.42 0.71
N PHE A 88 -22.05 1.69 0.34
CA PHE A 88 -20.92 2.50 0.78
C PHE A 88 -21.36 3.40 1.94
N ALA A 89 -20.80 3.17 3.13
CA ALA A 89 -21.07 3.95 4.32
C ALA A 89 -19.93 4.95 4.57
N VAL A 90 -20.19 6.23 4.35
CA VAL A 90 -19.22 7.31 4.58
C VAL A 90 -18.79 7.34 6.06
N ALA A 91 -17.49 7.55 6.30
CA ALA A 91 -16.92 7.64 7.63
C ALA A 91 -15.71 8.59 7.65
N SER A 92 -15.29 9.00 8.85
CA SER A 92 -14.04 9.74 9.01
C SER A 92 -12.84 8.88 8.57
N CYS A 93 -11.84 9.51 7.96
CA CYS A 93 -10.60 8.83 7.64
C CYS A 93 -9.87 8.40 8.92
N PRO A 94 -9.38 7.15 9.00
CA PRO A 94 -8.66 6.65 10.17
C PRO A 94 -7.17 7.09 10.20
N PHE A 95 -6.78 7.97 9.29
CA PHE A 95 -5.45 8.55 9.14
C PHE A 95 -5.59 10.05 8.84
N GLU A 96 -4.53 10.79 9.12
CA GLU A 96 -4.41 12.20 8.74
C GLU A 96 -3.56 12.27 7.45
N PRO A 97 -4.10 12.78 6.34
CA PRO A 97 -3.33 12.93 5.10
C PRO A 97 -2.16 13.89 5.26
N GLU A 98 -1.02 13.59 4.64
CA GLU A 98 0.15 14.48 4.64
C GLU A 98 0.09 15.55 3.52
N SER A 99 -1.07 15.65 2.85
CA SER A 99 -1.27 16.48 1.66
C SER A 99 -2.60 17.23 1.72
N ASP A 100 -2.77 18.20 0.81
CA ASP A 100 -4.02 18.93 0.58
C ASP A 100 -5.00 18.19 -0.36
N ALA A 101 -4.72 16.92 -0.67
CA ALA A 101 -5.59 16.11 -1.50
C ALA A 101 -6.97 15.93 -0.86
N THR A 102 -8.02 16.01 -1.68
CA THR A 102 -9.37 15.72 -1.22
C THR A 102 -9.57 14.21 -1.12
N ILE A 103 -9.65 13.69 0.11
CA ILE A 103 -9.81 12.27 0.39
C ILE A 103 -11.15 12.04 1.10
N GLU A 104 -11.95 11.13 0.55
CA GLU A 104 -13.20 10.66 1.16
C GLU A 104 -13.00 9.23 1.67
N CYS A 105 -13.36 8.97 2.92
CA CYS A 105 -13.25 7.66 3.52
C CYS A 105 -14.62 7.07 3.84
N GLY A 106 -14.66 5.74 3.93
CA GLY A 106 -15.86 5.01 4.28
C GLY A 106 -15.63 3.51 4.28
N TYR A 107 -16.73 2.79 4.34
CA TYR A 107 -16.76 1.34 4.35
C TYR A 107 -17.63 0.82 3.21
N LEU A 108 -17.07 -0.07 2.38
CA LEU A 108 -17.86 -0.92 1.52
C LEU A 108 -18.39 -2.09 2.35
N VAL A 109 -19.70 -2.10 2.57
CA VAL A 109 -20.35 -3.14 3.37
C VAL A 109 -21.06 -4.15 2.49
N VAL A 110 -20.70 -5.42 2.73
CA VAL A 110 -21.06 -6.57 1.91
C VAL A 110 -21.21 -7.81 2.81
N PRO A 111 -21.96 -8.84 2.40
CA PRO A 111 -22.00 -10.11 3.12
C PRO A 111 -20.61 -10.77 3.13
N GLU A 112 -20.27 -11.37 4.26
CA GLU A 112 -19.07 -12.20 4.42
C GLU A 112 -19.10 -13.40 3.46
N ASP A 113 -20.24 -14.04 3.31
CA ASP A 113 -20.47 -15.18 2.44
C ASP A 113 -21.53 -14.81 1.40
N ARG A 114 -21.08 -14.55 0.17
CA ARG A 114 -21.95 -14.12 -0.94
C ARG A 114 -22.87 -15.22 -1.46
N THR A 115 -22.70 -16.46 -0.98
CA THR A 115 -23.58 -17.58 -1.31
C THR A 115 -24.71 -17.77 -0.29
N ASN A 116 -24.63 -17.08 0.85
CA ASN A 116 -25.58 -17.18 1.95
C ASN A 116 -26.23 -15.82 2.25
N ALA A 117 -27.53 -15.69 1.98
CA ALA A 117 -28.29 -14.47 2.22
C ALA A 117 -28.34 -14.05 3.70
N ASP A 118 -28.19 -15.00 4.62
CA ASP A 118 -28.20 -14.76 6.08
C ASP A 118 -26.78 -14.59 6.66
N SER A 119 -25.78 -14.46 5.79
CA SER A 119 -24.41 -14.21 6.20
C SER A 119 -24.31 -12.88 6.97
N PRO A 120 -23.48 -12.82 8.03
CA PRO A 120 -23.06 -11.55 8.60
C PRO A 120 -22.46 -10.62 7.53
N GLU A 121 -22.62 -9.31 7.73
CA GLU A 121 -21.94 -8.28 6.95
C GLU A 121 -20.51 -8.06 7.44
N ILE A 122 -19.63 -7.66 6.52
CA ILE A 122 -18.27 -7.17 6.79
C ILE A 122 -18.11 -5.77 6.22
N GLU A 123 -17.25 -4.98 6.85
CA GLU A 123 -16.95 -3.61 6.44
C GLU A 123 -15.53 -3.56 5.85
N LEU A 124 -15.41 -3.31 4.55
CA LEU A 124 -14.11 -3.13 3.91
C LEU A 124 -13.74 -1.65 3.93
N ALA A 125 -12.63 -1.29 4.55
CA ALA A 125 -12.21 0.10 4.64
C ALA A 125 -11.76 0.62 3.28
N VAL A 126 -12.27 1.79 2.88
CA VAL A 126 -12.03 2.40 1.59
C VAL A 126 -11.66 3.86 1.79
N ALA A 127 -10.66 4.32 1.05
CA ALA A 127 -10.33 5.72 0.87
C ALA A 127 -10.35 6.07 -0.63
N ILE A 128 -10.96 7.19 -0.99
CA ILE A 128 -11.08 7.68 -2.36
C ILE A 128 -10.32 8.99 -2.44
N ILE A 129 -9.19 8.99 -3.16
CA ILE A 129 -8.48 10.20 -3.54
C ILE A 129 -9.23 10.79 -4.74
N ARG A 130 -9.85 11.95 -4.56
CA ARG A 130 -10.60 12.62 -5.61
C ARG A 130 -9.64 13.32 -6.56
N SER A 131 -9.87 13.14 -7.86
CA SER A 131 -9.16 13.93 -8.86
C SER A 131 -9.59 15.40 -8.77
N PRO A 132 -8.64 16.35 -8.82
CA PRO A 132 -8.97 17.76 -8.88
C PRO A 132 -9.49 18.20 -10.26
N ASP A 133 -9.36 17.35 -11.29
CA ASP A 133 -9.85 17.64 -12.64
C ASP A 133 -11.37 17.40 -12.74
N PRO A 134 -12.20 18.43 -12.99
CA PRO A 134 -13.64 18.25 -13.20
C PRO A 134 -13.96 17.48 -14.48
N ALA A 135 -13.03 17.39 -15.43
CA ALA A 135 -13.14 16.63 -16.69
C ALA A 135 -12.45 15.25 -16.61
N LYS A 136 -12.15 14.77 -15.39
CA LYS A 136 -11.55 13.45 -15.16
C LYS A 136 -12.26 12.34 -15.93
N ALA A 137 -11.51 11.30 -16.28
CA ALA A 137 -12.10 10.11 -16.86
C ALA A 137 -13.03 9.39 -15.85
N PRO A 138 -14.14 8.79 -16.30
CA PRO A 138 -15.20 8.29 -15.43
C PRO A 138 -14.83 7.00 -14.68
N ASP A 139 -13.85 6.23 -15.18
CA ASP A 139 -13.38 5.00 -14.55
C ASP A 139 -12.25 5.28 -13.52
N PRO A 140 -12.38 4.79 -12.27
CA PRO A 140 -11.37 4.99 -11.25
C PRO A 140 -10.21 4.01 -11.39
N ILE A 141 -9.11 4.30 -10.71
CA ILE A 141 -8.04 3.34 -10.46
C ILE A 141 -8.32 2.68 -9.12
N LEU A 142 -8.46 1.34 -9.08
CA LEU A 142 -8.54 0.58 -7.84
C LEU A 142 -7.17 0.04 -7.48
N TYR A 143 -6.67 0.42 -6.30
CA TYR A 143 -5.44 -0.11 -5.71
C TYR A 143 -5.76 -1.08 -4.58
N LEU A 144 -5.14 -2.26 -4.66
CA LEU A 144 -5.13 -3.27 -3.62
C LEU A 144 -3.67 -3.52 -3.22
N GLU A 145 -3.44 -3.61 -1.91
CA GLU A 145 -2.13 -3.98 -1.39
C GLU A 145 -1.81 -5.44 -1.73
N GLY A 146 -0.52 -5.70 -1.96
CA GLY A 146 0.01 -7.04 -2.24
C GLY A 146 0.10 -7.91 -0.99
N GLY A 147 1.14 -8.74 -0.88
CA GLY A 147 1.30 -9.61 0.29
C GLY A 147 0.38 -10.84 0.26
N PRO A 148 -0.07 -11.31 1.42
CA PRO A 148 -1.35 -10.85 1.95
C PRO A 148 -1.23 -10.25 3.36
N GLY A 149 -2.29 -9.58 3.81
CA GLY A 149 -2.44 -9.18 5.22
C GLY A 149 -2.04 -7.74 5.53
N GLY A 150 -1.52 -6.98 4.56
CA GLY A 150 -1.24 -5.56 4.77
C GLY A 150 -2.47 -4.69 4.54
N THR A 151 -2.28 -3.41 4.85
CA THR A 151 -3.28 -2.35 4.64
C THR A 151 -2.84 -1.47 3.49
N ALA A 152 -3.73 -1.33 2.52
CA ALA A 152 -3.55 -0.44 1.39
C ALA A 152 -3.59 1.03 1.83
N LEU A 153 -4.40 1.33 2.85
CA LEU A 153 -4.61 2.69 3.35
C LEU A 153 -3.32 3.34 3.90
N TYR A 154 -2.34 2.57 4.40
CA TYR A 154 -1.03 3.11 4.82
C TYR A 154 -0.19 3.66 3.65
N THR A 155 -0.54 3.37 2.41
CA THR A 155 0.20 3.86 1.23
C THR A 155 -0.47 5.05 0.55
N ILE A 156 -1.52 5.63 1.15
CA ILE A 156 -2.34 6.64 0.48
C ILE A 156 -1.55 7.87 0.04
N ASP A 157 -0.68 8.41 0.90
CA ASP A 157 0.13 9.59 0.58
C ASP A 157 1.09 9.32 -0.58
N ARG A 158 1.56 8.08 -0.73
CA ARG A 158 2.39 7.69 -1.88
C ARG A 158 1.60 7.83 -3.19
N TRP A 159 0.34 7.41 -3.22
CA TRP A 159 -0.51 7.53 -4.43
C TRP A 159 -0.82 8.98 -4.77
N VAL A 160 -1.02 9.82 -3.75
CA VAL A 160 -1.14 11.27 -3.93
C VAL A 160 0.14 11.85 -4.54
N GLN A 161 1.30 11.56 -3.95
CA GLN A 161 2.60 12.09 -4.40
C GLN A 161 2.97 11.68 -5.83
N MET A 162 2.56 10.49 -6.26
CA MET A 162 2.78 10.02 -7.64
C MET A 162 1.81 10.65 -8.65
N GLY A 163 0.85 11.47 -8.21
CA GLY A 163 -0.12 12.11 -9.09
C GLY A 163 -1.06 11.11 -9.75
N LEU A 164 -1.30 9.96 -9.14
CA LEU A 164 -2.13 8.90 -9.71
C LEU A 164 -3.58 9.37 -9.88
N ALA A 165 -4.02 10.30 -9.03
CA ALA A 165 -5.32 10.94 -9.10
C ALA A 165 -5.40 12.16 -10.05
N SER A 166 -4.41 12.39 -10.91
CA SER A 166 -4.36 13.59 -11.77
C SER A 166 -5.54 13.69 -12.76
N ASN A 167 -6.04 12.57 -13.28
CA ASN A 167 -7.16 12.52 -14.25
C ASN A 167 -8.16 11.39 -13.93
N ARG A 168 -8.05 10.75 -12.76
CA ARG A 168 -8.93 9.65 -12.33
C ARG A 168 -9.10 9.72 -10.82
N ASP A 169 -10.25 9.32 -10.31
CA ASP A 169 -10.34 9.03 -8.87
C ASP A 169 -9.51 7.77 -8.57
N VAL A 170 -8.83 7.74 -7.43
CA VAL A 170 -8.08 6.56 -6.97
C VAL A 170 -8.79 5.99 -5.75
N ILE A 171 -9.24 4.75 -5.86
CA ILE A 171 -9.86 3.99 -4.78
C ILE A 171 -8.79 3.10 -4.18
N VAL A 172 -8.55 3.26 -2.89
CA VAL A 172 -7.63 2.46 -2.09
C VAL A 172 -8.48 1.68 -1.09
N MET A 173 -8.35 0.35 -1.07
CA MET A 173 -9.20 -0.50 -0.23
C MET A 173 -8.38 -1.53 0.55
N ASP A 174 -8.66 -1.64 1.85
CA ASP A 174 -8.17 -2.76 2.65
C ASP A 174 -9.00 -4.01 2.35
N GLN A 175 -8.31 -5.12 2.13
CA GLN A 175 -8.96 -6.40 1.88
C GLN A 175 -9.66 -6.90 3.15
N ARG A 176 -10.49 -7.94 3.01
CA ARG A 176 -11.17 -8.57 4.15
C ARG A 176 -10.13 -8.99 5.19
N GLY A 177 -10.37 -8.62 6.45
CA GLY A 177 -9.53 -9.05 7.56
C GLY A 177 -8.21 -8.28 7.70
N THR A 178 -7.95 -7.25 6.90
CA THR A 178 -6.71 -6.47 6.96
C THR A 178 -6.96 -5.03 7.36
N GLY A 179 -5.95 -4.40 7.98
CA GLY A 179 -5.95 -2.97 8.25
C GLY A 179 -7.17 -2.49 9.02
N PHE A 180 -7.85 -1.51 8.44
CA PHE A 180 -9.01 -0.86 9.03
C PHE A 180 -10.34 -1.55 8.70
N SER A 181 -10.33 -2.62 7.89
CA SER A 181 -11.50 -3.44 7.59
C SER A 181 -11.97 -4.21 8.83
N ARG A 182 -13.28 -4.47 8.91
CA ARG A 182 -13.92 -5.13 10.04
C ARG A 182 -14.71 -6.37 9.63
N PRO A 183 -14.59 -7.49 10.37
CA PRO A 183 -13.63 -7.71 11.45
C PRO A 183 -12.18 -7.78 10.92
N THR A 184 -11.22 -7.30 11.71
CA THR A 184 -9.79 -7.47 11.43
C THR A 184 -9.30 -8.84 11.91
N LEU A 185 -8.36 -9.43 11.18
CA LEU A 185 -7.64 -10.64 11.57
C LEU A 185 -6.32 -10.33 12.29
N ASP A 186 -6.07 -9.06 12.62
CA ASP A 186 -4.90 -8.65 13.39
C ASP A 186 -4.80 -9.38 14.73
N CYS A 187 -3.56 -9.73 15.07
CA CYS A 187 -3.23 -10.48 16.27
C CYS A 187 -2.68 -9.51 17.32
N PRO A 188 -3.40 -9.19 18.41
CA PRO A 188 -2.94 -8.20 19.40
C PRO A 188 -1.60 -8.53 20.07
N LYS A 189 -1.18 -9.80 20.02
CA LYS A 189 0.09 -10.28 20.58
C LYS A 189 1.30 -10.08 19.66
N TYR A 190 1.10 -9.59 18.44
CA TYR A 190 2.16 -9.31 17.49
C TYR A 190 2.06 -7.86 17.01
N PRO A 191 3.19 -7.15 16.86
CA PRO A 191 3.17 -5.78 16.35
C PRO A 191 2.60 -5.77 14.93
N THR A 192 1.61 -4.92 14.70
CA THR A 192 1.04 -4.64 13.37
C THR A 192 1.95 -3.65 12.63
N GLY A 193 2.09 -3.80 11.30
CA GLY A 193 2.93 -2.95 10.43
C GLY A 193 3.77 -3.73 9.42
N HIS A 194 4.53 -3.01 8.58
CA HIS A 194 5.39 -3.58 7.52
C HIS A 194 6.48 -4.56 8.02
N THR A 195 6.67 -4.67 9.34
CA THR A 195 7.60 -5.61 9.98
C THR A 195 6.96 -6.95 10.39
N ALA A 196 5.64 -7.12 10.21
CA ALA A 196 4.93 -8.36 10.56
C ALA A 196 5.12 -9.50 9.54
N ILE A 197 5.83 -9.29 8.44
CA ILE A 197 6.06 -10.28 7.37
C ILE A 197 6.88 -11.49 7.87
N TYR A 198 7.49 -11.41 9.06
CA TYR A 198 8.28 -12.50 9.66
C TYR A 198 7.80 -12.90 11.07
N VAL A 199 6.50 -13.15 11.27
CA VAL A 199 6.02 -13.66 12.56
C VAL A 199 5.73 -15.17 12.50
N ALA A 200 6.41 -15.88 13.41
CA ALA A 200 6.52 -17.31 13.56
C ALA A 200 5.20 -18.11 13.55
N PRO A 201 5.21 -19.37 13.07
CA PRO A 201 4.01 -20.18 12.78
C PRO A 201 3.23 -20.69 14.02
N ASN A 202 3.70 -20.44 15.25
CA ASN A 202 3.25 -21.18 16.43
C ASN A 202 2.46 -20.33 17.45
N GLY A 203 1.58 -19.45 16.96
CA GLY A 203 0.66 -18.68 17.81
C GLY A 203 -0.80 -19.08 17.59
N SER A 204 -1.65 -18.92 18.63
CA SER A 204 -3.11 -19.09 18.56
C SER A 204 -3.80 -18.25 17.46
N CYS A 205 -3.12 -17.21 16.98
CA CYS A 205 -3.61 -16.39 15.89
C CYS A 205 -3.37 -17.02 14.52
N ALA A 206 -2.21 -17.68 14.32
CA ALA A 206 -1.98 -18.50 13.13
C ALA A 206 -3.01 -19.62 13.00
N THR A 207 -3.46 -20.18 14.14
CA THR A 207 -4.56 -21.16 14.17
C THR A 207 -5.91 -20.55 13.78
N ARG A 208 -6.19 -19.28 14.11
CA ARG A 208 -7.41 -18.59 13.63
C ARG A 208 -7.33 -18.27 12.15
N CYS A 209 -6.18 -17.80 11.66
CA CYS A 209 -5.98 -17.58 10.22
C CYS A 209 -6.04 -18.89 9.43
N SER A 210 -5.44 -19.98 9.91
CA SER A 210 -5.50 -21.28 9.23
C SER A 210 -6.90 -21.87 9.30
N SER A 211 -7.59 -21.79 10.44
CA SER A 211 -8.97 -22.30 10.56
C SER A 211 -9.96 -21.48 9.74
N ALA A 212 -9.81 -20.15 9.70
CA ALA A 212 -10.62 -19.28 8.84
C ALA A 212 -10.33 -19.56 7.35
N ALA A 213 -9.06 -19.66 6.96
CA ALA A 213 -8.69 -19.97 5.57
C ALA A 213 -9.17 -21.37 5.14
N ILE A 214 -9.06 -22.39 6.00
CA ILE A 214 -9.54 -23.75 5.74
C ILE A 214 -11.07 -23.78 5.67
N ALA A 215 -11.76 -23.11 6.60
CA ALA A 215 -13.22 -23.01 6.57
C ALA A 215 -13.72 -22.29 5.31
N TRP A 216 -12.95 -21.33 4.79
CA TRP A 216 -13.25 -20.63 3.54
C TRP A 216 -12.99 -21.49 2.31
N ALA A 217 -11.85 -22.19 2.26
CA ALA A 217 -11.53 -23.13 1.19
C ALA A 217 -12.52 -24.30 1.12
N ALA A 218 -13.12 -24.70 2.24
CA ALA A 218 -14.14 -25.74 2.29
C ALA A 218 -15.55 -25.27 1.86
N LYS A 219 -15.74 -23.95 1.66
CA LYS A 219 -17.01 -23.35 1.20
C LYS A 219 -17.01 -22.94 -0.28
N MET A 220 -15.86 -23.04 -0.96
CA MET A 220 -15.71 -22.84 -2.41
C MET A 220 -15.81 -24.17 -3.15
#